data_AF-A0A9J6NZ37-F1
#
_entry.id   AF-A0A9J6NZ37-F1
#
_cell.length_a   1.000
_cell.length_b   1.000
_cell.length_c   1.000
_cell.angle_alpha   90.00
_cell.angle_beta   90.00
_cell.angle_gamma   90.00
#
_symmetry.space_group_name_H-M   'P 1'
#
loop_
_entity.id
_entity.type
_entity.pdbx_description
1 polymer ?
#
loop_
_entity_poly.entity_id
_entity_poly.type
_entity_poly.pdbx_seq_one_letter_code
_entity_poly.pdbx_strand_id
1 'polypeptide(L)'
;MELYSEWYKIEKIDDITYVISEPHHWEDTNIYYLIGEKRNIVIDTGIGIWPIKNILKEIDDKDICVITTHVHWDHIGNHSEFENIMVHKSEEKWIKNGIPLPIEVIRKNVIRDVNEELLPRDFNINDYQLFKSNNIEVVEDGDIVELGGRTLQILHTPGHSPGHIAVYDIKKKYIFTGDLIYKGRLYCNYESTEPIGFYNSIKKIHGMKREVTKIFGGHYNSELSFSYLDDIMELMKRVHDNNGLYHGSGIHKHNEAEIIF
;
A
#
# COMPACT_ATOMS: atom_id res chain seq x y z
N MET A 1 -12.57 -24.12 11.95
CA MET A 1 -12.78 -22.66 11.91
C MET A 1 -11.51 -22.06 12.47
N GLU A 2 -10.48 -22.13 11.64
CA GLU A 2 -9.07 -22.00 11.98
C GLU A 2 -8.67 -20.52 12.10
N LEU A 3 -7.58 -20.27 12.84
CA LEU A 3 -7.01 -18.98 13.26
C LEU A 3 -6.87 -17.87 12.19
N TYR A 4 -7.16 -18.14 10.91
CA TYR A 4 -7.22 -17.14 9.83
C TYR A 4 -8.08 -15.93 10.19
N SER A 5 -9.18 -16.15 10.93
CA SER A 5 -10.13 -15.09 11.27
C SER A 5 -9.64 -14.13 12.34
N GLU A 6 -8.61 -14.50 13.12
CA GLU A 6 -8.09 -13.62 14.17
C GLU A 6 -7.02 -12.68 13.64
N TRP A 7 -6.20 -13.09 12.67
CA TRP A 7 -5.16 -12.22 12.11
C TRP A 7 -5.73 -11.04 11.30
N TYR A 8 -6.73 -11.32 10.47
CA TYR A 8 -7.30 -10.34 9.55
C TYR A 8 -8.58 -9.73 10.08
N LYS A 9 -8.71 -8.41 9.96
CA LYS A 9 -9.98 -7.70 10.14
C LYS A 9 -10.57 -7.35 8.78
N ILE A 10 -11.76 -7.86 8.48
CA ILE A 10 -12.45 -7.62 7.20
C ILE A 10 -13.58 -6.60 7.41
N GLU A 11 -13.54 -5.50 6.68
CA GLU A 11 -14.57 -4.46 6.72
C GLU A 11 -15.11 -4.16 5.32
N LYS A 12 -16.44 -4.07 5.22
CA LYS A 12 -17.13 -3.70 3.99
C LYS A 12 -17.19 -2.17 3.89
N ILE A 13 -16.50 -1.60 2.89
CA ILE A 13 -16.57 -0.16 2.58
C ILE A 13 -17.89 0.14 1.85
N ASP A 14 -18.22 -0.70 0.85
CA ASP A 14 -19.49 -0.71 0.15
C ASP A 14 -19.78 -2.10 -0.46
N ASP A 15 -20.85 -2.22 -1.26
CA ASP A 15 -21.30 -3.50 -1.84
C ASP A 15 -20.27 -4.27 -2.66
N ILE A 16 -19.23 -3.61 -3.17
CA ILE A 16 -18.21 -4.21 -4.04
C ILE A 16 -16.79 -3.81 -3.64
N THR A 17 -16.60 -3.27 -2.44
CA THR A 17 -15.30 -2.75 -1.97
C THR A 17 -15.09 -3.13 -0.51
N TYR A 18 -13.97 -3.77 -0.23
CA TYR A 18 -13.59 -4.25 1.09
C TYR A 18 -12.19 -3.76 1.45
N VAL A 19 -11.96 -3.59 2.75
CA VAL A 19 -10.62 -3.49 3.32
C VAL A 19 -10.39 -4.71 4.22
N ILE A 20 -9.20 -5.29 4.09
CA ILE A 20 -8.71 -6.39 4.89
C ILE A 20 -7.45 -5.88 5.59
N SER A 21 -7.53 -5.64 6.90
CA SER A 21 -6.44 -5.06 7.69
C SER A 21 -5.70 -6.12 8.51
N GLU A 22 -4.43 -5.87 8.83
CA GLU A 22 -3.58 -6.72 9.68
C GLU A 22 -3.32 -6.06 11.06
N PRO A 23 -4.34 -5.92 11.94
CA PRO A 23 -4.26 -5.11 13.16
C PRO A 23 -3.32 -5.66 14.24
N HIS A 24 -2.74 -6.84 14.01
CA HIS A 24 -1.82 -7.52 14.93
C HIS A 24 -0.35 -7.29 14.59
N HIS A 25 -0.09 -6.39 13.64
CA HIS A 25 1.23 -5.87 13.30
C HIS A 25 1.25 -4.34 13.50
N TRP A 26 2.42 -3.76 13.80
CA TRP A 26 2.54 -2.34 14.15
C TRP A 26 2.21 -1.35 13.01
N GLU A 27 2.30 -1.81 11.77
CA GLU A 27 1.92 -1.03 10.57
C GLU A 27 0.40 -1.06 10.37
N ASP A 28 -0.33 -2.06 10.90
CA ASP A 28 -1.78 -2.24 10.68
C ASP A 28 -2.12 -2.09 9.18
N THR A 29 -1.42 -2.89 8.37
CA THR A 29 -1.44 -2.77 6.91
C THR A 29 -2.81 -3.07 6.34
N ASN A 30 -3.24 -2.25 5.39
CA ASN A 30 -4.53 -2.33 4.71
C ASN A 30 -4.37 -2.91 3.30
N ILE A 31 -5.19 -3.91 3.02
CA ILE A 31 -5.30 -4.56 1.71
C ILE A 31 -6.70 -4.29 1.18
N TYR A 32 -6.82 -3.83 -0.06
CA TYR A 32 -8.13 -3.48 -0.62
C TYR A 32 -8.59 -4.51 -1.64
N TYR A 33 -9.81 -5.02 -1.47
CA TYR A 33 -10.41 -5.98 -2.40
C TYR A 33 -11.58 -5.35 -3.15
N LEU A 34 -11.43 -5.27 -4.47
CA LEU A 34 -12.31 -4.56 -5.39
C LEU A 34 -13.00 -5.56 -6.30
N ILE A 35 -14.31 -5.71 -6.14
CA ILE A 35 -15.10 -6.63 -6.96
C ILE A 35 -15.50 -5.93 -8.26
N GLY A 36 -15.27 -6.62 -9.39
CA GLY A 36 -15.79 -6.25 -10.71
C GLY A 36 -16.81 -7.26 -11.23
N GLU A 37 -17.29 -7.08 -12.45
CA GLU A 37 -18.20 -8.04 -13.10
C GLU A 37 -17.45 -9.20 -13.77
N LYS A 38 -16.21 -8.97 -14.23
CA LYS A 38 -15.40 -9.96 -14.96
C LYS A 38 -14.28 -10.57 -14.10
N ARG A 39 -13.62 -9.74 -13.29
CA ARG A 39 -12.52 -10.13 -12.40
C ARG A 39 -12.49 -9.23 -11.17
N ASN A 40 -11.81 -9.67 -10.13
CA ASN A 40 -11.55 -8.88 -8.94
C ASN A 40 -10.10 -8.37 -8.94
N ILE A 41 -9.89 -7.26 -8.25
CA ILE A 41 -8.55 -6.72 -7.98
C ILE A 41 -8.31 -6.77 -6.49
N VAL A 42 -7.13 -7.24 -6.09
CA VAL A 42 -6.59 -6.94 -4.77
C VAL A 42 -5.49 -5.90 -4.92
N ILE A 43 -5.55 -4.83 -4.13
CA ILE A 43 -4.49 -3.82 -4.05
C ILE A 43 -3.63 -4.20 -2.86
N ASP A 44 -2.38 -4.52 -3.16
CA ASP A 44 -1.40 -5.10 -2.23
C ASP A 44 -1.85 -6.45 -1.63
N THR A 45 -0.97 -7.11 -0.88
CA THR A 45 -1.20 -8.47 -0.35
C THR A 45 -0.76 -8.67 1.09
N GLY A 46 -0.47 -7.57 1.80
CA GLY A 46 -0.08 -7.60 3.20
C GLY A 46 1.32 -8.14 3.42
N ILE A 47 1.60 -8.39 4.70
CA ILE A 47 2.95 -8.68 5.20
C ILE A 47 3.41 -10.13 4.97
N GLY A 48 2.48 -11.05 4.71
CA GLY A 48 2.80 -12.46 4.40
C GLY A 48 3.01 -13.36 5.61
N ILE A 49 2.46 -13.00 6.78
CA ILE A 49 2.44 -13.88 7.96
C ILE A 49 1.36 -14.95 7.81
N TRP A 50 0.16 -14.55 7.41
CA TRP A 50 -0.94 -15.46 7.08
C TRP A 50 -1.27 -15.37 5.57
N PRO A 51 -1.73 -16.46 4.93
CA PRO A 51 -2.21 -16.42 3.56
C PRO A 51 -3.54 -15.66 3.47
N ILE A 52 -3.72 -14.89 2.40
CA ILE A 52 -4.91 -14.05 2.20
C ILE A 52 -5.83 -14.56 1.09
N LYS A 53 -5.32 -15.32 0.12
CA LYS A 53 -6.09 -15.71 -1.07
C LYS A 53 -7.40 -16.42 -0.76
N ASN A 54 -7.41 -17.32 0.22
CA ASN A 54 -8.63 -18.05 0.61
C ASN A 54 -9.69 -17.11 1.21
N ILE A 55 -9.27 -16.11 2.00
CA ILE A 55 -10.17 -15.11 2.57
C ILE A 55 -10.83 -14.29 1.46
N LEU A 56 -10.06 -13.89 0.44
CA LEU A 56 -10.61 -13.13 -0.70
C LEU A 56 -11.61 -13.95 -1.51
N LYS A 57 -11.35 -15.25 -1.68
CA LYS A 57 -12.27 -16.18 -2.37
C LYS A 57 -13.58 -16.42 -1.63
N GLU A 58 -13.55 -16.39 -0.29
CA GLU A 58 -14.77 -16.45 0.51
C GLU A 58 -15.64 -15.19 0.34
N ILE A 59 -15.02 -14.03 0.06
CA ILE A 59 -15.75 -12.79 -0.25
C ILE A 59 -16.35 -12.87 -1.67
N ASP A 60 -15.54 -13.24 -2.66
CA ASP A 60 -15.97 -13.43 -4.06
C ASP A 60 -14.95 -14.32 -4.82
N ASP A 61 -15.42 -15.40 -5.45
CA ASP A 61 -14.57 -16.46 -6.04
C ASP A 61 -14.20 -16.23 -7.52
N LYS A 62 -14.38 -15.01 -8.06
CA LYS A 62 -13.88 -14.70 -9.41
C LYS A 62 -12.35 -14.62 -9.44
N ASP A 63 -11.78 -14.67 -10.65
CA ASP A 63 -10.35 -14.51 -10.87
C ASP A 63 -9.83 -13.20 -10.24
N ILE A 64 -8.71 -13.29 -9.54
CA ILE A 64 -8.08 -12.17 -8.83
C ILE A 64 -6.81 -11.76 -9.57
N CYS A 65 -6.67 -10.47 -9.84
CA CYS A 65 -5.42 -9.83 -10.24
C CYS A 65 -4.92 -8.95 -9.09
N VAL A 66 -3.59 -8.84 -8.93
CA VAL A 66 -2.96 -7.96 -7.94
C VAL A 66 -2.57 -6.66 -8.63
N ILE A 67 -2.87 -5.52 -8.01
CA ILE A 67 -2.21 -4.25 -8.30
C ILE A 67 -1.33 -3.90 -7.11
N THR A 68 -0.03 -3.76 -7.35
CA THR A 68 0.96 -3.48 -6.31
C THR A 68 1.22 -1.98 -6.24
N THR A 69 0.94 -1.36 -5.08
CA THR A 69 1.24 0.07 -4.87
C THR A 69 2.74 0.31 -4.93
N HIS A 70 3.52 -0.55 -4.27
CA HIS A 70 4.97 -0.63 -4.35
C HIS A 70 5.47 -1.95 -3.73
N VAL A 71 6.78 -2.21 -3.79
CA VAL A 71 7.33 -3.56 -3.56
C VAL A 71 8.06 -3.73 -2.21
N HIS A 72 7.63 -3.00 -1.18
CA HIS A 72 8.05 -3.29 0.20
C HIS A 72 7.32 -4.53 0.75
N TRP A 73 7.87 -5.08 1.85
CA TRP A 73 7.52 -6.40 2.39
C TRP A 73 6.07 -6.52 2.83
N ASP A 74 5.53 -5.44 3.37
CA ASP A 74 4.18 -5.22 3.85
C ASP A 74 3.14 -5.11 2.71
N HIS A 75 3.58 -4.91 1.47
CA HIS A 75 2.69 -4.85 0.31
C HIS A 75 2.73 -6.14 -0.52
N ILE A 76 3.83 -6.88 -0.48
CA ILE A 76 4.08 -8.03 -1.37
C ILE A 76 4.18 -9.39 -0.68
N GLY A 77 3.91 -9.46 0.62
CA GLY A 77 4.13 -10.65 1.44
C GLY A 77 3.38 -11.90 0.94
N ASN A 78 2.16 -11.75 0.41
CA ASN A 78 1.39 -12.86 -0.15
C ASN A 78 1.33 -12.87 -1.69
N HIS A 79 2.18 -12.12 -2.40
CA HIS A 79 2.18 -12.12 -3.86
C HIS A 79 2.36 -13.51 -4.48
N SER A 80 3.07 -14.42 -3.80
CA SER A 80 3.27 -15.80 -4.28
C SER A 80 1.97 -16.62 -4.42
N GLU A 81 0.87 -16.17 -3.81
CA GLU A 81 -0.43 -16.82 -3.97
C GLU A 81 -1.10 -16.50 -5.32
N PHE A 82 -0.61 -15.50 -6.06
CA PHE A 82 -1.27 -14.95 -7.25
C PHE A 82 -0.41 -15.08 -8.51
N GLU A 83 -1.07 -15.29 -9.65
CA GLU A 83 -0.39 -15.45 -10.95
C GLU A 83 -0.30 -14.13 -11.73
N ASN A 84 -1.34 -13.28 -11.62
CA ASN A 84 -1.45 -12.02 -12.35
C ASN A 84 -1.13 -10.86 -11.41
N ILE A 85 0.08 -10.32 -11.51
CA ILE A 85 0.59 -9.26 -10.63
C ILE A 85 1.00 -8.06 -11.49
N MET A 86 0.34 -6.92 -11.27
CA MET A 86 0.64 -5.66 -11.93
C MET A 86 1.55 -4.81 -11.06
N VAL A 87 2.70 -4.41 -11.60
CA VAL A 87 3.72 -3.62 -10.90
C VAL A 87 4.13 -2.45 -11.78
N HIS A 88 4.30 -1.27 -11.18
CA HIS A 88 4.77 -0.11 -11.94
C HIS A 88 6.16 -0.35 -12.51
N LYS A 89 6.41 0.13 -13.73
CA LYS A 89 7.68 -0.07 -14.44
C LYS A 89 8.94 0.29 -13.64
N SER A 90 8.88 1.36 -12.86
CA SER A 90 10.01 1.80 -12.02
C SER A 90 10.33 0.85 -10.86
N GLU A 91 9.42 -0.08 -10.49
CA GLU A 91 9.66 -1.13 -9.50
C GLU A 91 10.13 -2.45 -10.13
N GLU A 92 10.17 -2.58 -11.46
CA GLU A 92 10.49 -3.83 -12.15
C GLU A 92 11.84 -4.43 -11.70
N LYS A 93 12.84 -3.57 -11.47
CA LYS A 93 14.13 -4.03 -10.96
C LYS A 93 14.03 -4.58 -9.54
N TRP A 94 13.23 -3.96 -8.69
CA TRP A 94 13.09 -4.34 -7.29
C TRP A 94 12.27 -5.62 -7.15
N ILE A 95 11.15 -5.78 -7.85
CA ILE A 95 10.39 -7.04 -7.81
C ILE A 95 11.18 -8.22 -8.39
N LYS A 96 12.13 -7.98 -9.31
CA LYS A 96 12.98 -9.05 -9.85
C LYS A 96 14.15 -9.43 -8.94
N ASN A 97 14.79 -8.44 -8.31
CA ASN A 97 16.08 -8.63 -7.64
C ASN A 97 16.03 -8.47 -6.12
N GLY A 98 14.97 -7.88 -5.59
CA GLY A 98 14.83 -7.39 -4.22
C GLY A 98 15.02 -5.88 -4.11
N ILE A 99 14.56 -5.32 -3.00
CA ILE A 99 14.72 -3.91 -2.63
C ILE A 99 16.10 -3.65 -2.00
N PRO A 100 16.58 -2.40 -1.93
CA PRO A 100 17.88 -2.05 -1.33
C PRO A 100 17.84 -2.08 0.22
N LEU A 101 17.29 -3.15 0.80
CA LEU A 101 17.31 -3.42 2.23
C LEU A 101 17.78 -4.86 2.50
N PRO A 102 18.65 -5.09 3.48
CA PRO A 102 19.04 -6.44 3.88
C PRO A 102 17.84 -7.26 4.35
N ILE A 103 17.82 -8.56 4.03
CA ILE A 103 16.72 -9.45 4.41
C ILE A 103 16.55 -9.54 5.94
N GLU A 104 17.61 -9.37 6.71
CA GLU A 104 17.57 -9.35 8.17
C GLU A 104 16.83 -8.13 8.72
N VAL A 105 16.89 -6.99 8.02
CA VAL A 105 16.12 -5.79 8.37
C VAL A 105 14.65 -6.01 8.06
N ILE A 106 14.35 -6.55 6.87
CA ILE A 106 12.98 -6.90 6.47
C ILE A 106 12.35 -7.87 7.47
N ARG A 107 13.04 -8.96 7.80
CA ARG A 107 12.57 -9.96 8.77
C ARG A 107 12.28 -9.36 10.14
N LYS A 108 13.13 -8.44 10.62
CA LYS A 108 12.89 -7.73 11.88
C LYS A 108 11.61 -6.88 11.83
N ASN A 109 11.34 -6.21 10.70
CA ASN A 109 10.11 -5.43 10.53
C ASN A 109 8.87 -6.32 10.42
N VAL A 110 8.97 -7.47 9.75
CA VAL A 110 7.85 -8.43 9.61
C VAL A 110 7.31 -8.89 10.97
N ILE A 111 8.19 -9.20 11.93
CA ILE A 111 7.77 -9.63 13.29
C ILE A 111 7.76 -8.51 14.32
N ARG A 112 7.94 -7.25 13.91
CA ARG A 112 8.02 -6.15 14.86
C ARG A 112 6.68 -5.93 15.56
N ASP A 113 6.72 -5.91 16.89
CA ASP A 113 5.58 -5.72 17.79
C ASP A 113 4.40 -6.69 17.53
N VAL A 114 4.68 -7.86 16.91
CA VAL A 114 3.71 -8.94 16.72
C VAL A 114 3.67 -9.83 17.97
N ASN A 115 2.48 -10.22 18.43
CA ASN A 115 2.35 -11.25 19.45
C ASN A 115 2.65 -12.62 18.85
N GLU A 116 3.68 -13.30 19.35
CA GLU A 116 4.09 -14.64 18.89
C GLU A 116 2.97 -15.69 18.99
N GLU A 117 2.02 -15.53 19.92
CA GLU A 117 0.86 -16.43 20.07
C GLU A 117 -0.12 -16.36 18.88
N LEU A 118 -0.06 -15.29 18.09
CA LEU A 118 -0.92 -15.07 16.90
C LEU A 118 -0.26 -15.55 15.60
N LEU A 119 1.01 -15.99 15.65
CA LEU A 119 1.70 -16.51 14.49
C LEU A 119 1.17 -17.91 14.13
N PRO A 120 1.12 -18.28 12.83
CA PRO A 120 0.89 -19.67 12.44
C PRO A 120 1.90 -20.60 13.12
N ARG A 121 1.47 -21.82 13.50
CA ARG A 121 2.34 -22.79 14.20
C ARG A 121 3.57 -23.17 13.39
N ASP A 122 3.47 -23.13 12.08
CA ASP A 122 4.49 -23.44 11.09
C ASP A 122 5.19 -22.20 10.54
N PHE A 123 4.84 -20.99 11.00
CA PHE A 123 5.53 -19.78 10.61
C PHE A 123 6.91 -19.69 11.27
N ASN A 124 7.93 -19.49 10.44
CA ASN A 124 9.29 -19.27 10.87
C ASN A 124 9.87 -18.09 10.11
N ILE A 125 10.21 -17.03 10.84
CA ILE A 125 10.73 -15.80 10.26
C ILE A 125 12.04 -16.01 9.47
N ASN A 126 12.81 -17.05 9.78
CA ASN A 126 14.04 -17.38 9.04
C ASN A 126 13.76 -17.93 7.63
N ASP A 127 12.54 -18.41 7.38
CA ASP A 127 12.10 -18.91 6.09
C ASP A 127 11.47 -17.79 5.23
N TYR A 128 11.07 -16.66 5.85
CA TYR A 128 10.54 -15.50 5.14
C TYR A 128 11.55 -14.98 4.11
N GLN A 129 11.06 -14.83 2.88
CA GLN A 129 11.77 -14.22 1.77
C GLN A 129 10.90 -13.10 1.20
N LEU A 130 11.53 -12.00 0.83
CA LEU A 130 10.87 -11.00 0.02
C LEU A 130 10.50 -11.63 -1.33
N PHE A 131 9.25 -11.51 -1.73
CA PHE A 131 8.78 -12.04 -3.00
C PHE A 131 9.58 -11.48 -4.17
N LYS A 132 9.93 -12.34 -5.12
CA LYS A 132 10.60 -11.96 -6.36
C LYS A 132 9.96 -12.66 -7.54
N SER A 133 9.76 -11.96 -8.65
CA SER A 133 9.22 -12.54 -9.88
C SER A 133 9.76 -11.85 -11.13
N ASN A 134 9.98 -12.64 -12.17
CA ASN A 134 10.18 -12.14 -13.54
C ASN A 134 8.87 -12.11 -14.35
N ASN A 135 7.82 -12.77 -13.85
CA ASN A 135 6.51 -12.82 -14.45
C ASN A 135 5.62 -11.79 -13.76
N ILE A 136 5.58 -10.59 -14.31
CA ILE A 136 4.72 -9.48 -13.89
C ILE A 136 4.10 -8.82 -15.12
N GLU A 137 2.94 -8.23 -14.94
CA GLU A 137 2.38 -7.24 -15.86
C GLU A 137 2.92 -5.86 -15.46
N VAL A 138 3.45 -5.11 -16.43
CA VAL A 138 3.99 -3.76 -16.16
C VAL A 138 2.90 -2.73 -16.40
N VAL A 139 2.73 -1.81 -15.45
CA VAL A 139 1.86 -0.63 -15.58
C VAL A 139 2.65 0.68 -15.51
N GLU A 140 2.11 1.73 -16.10
CA GLU A 140 2.66 3.09 -16.12
C GLU A 140 1.60 4.14 -15.68
N ASP A 141 2.01 5.39 -15.50
CA ASP A 141 1.08 6.49 -15.14
C ASP A 141 -0.03 6.65 -16.19
N GLY A 142 -1.27 6.71 -15.74
CA GLY A 142 -2.44 6.90 -16.59
C GLY A 142 -3.03 5.62 -17.19
N ASP A 143 -2.38 4.47 -17.01
CA ASP A 143 -2.91 3.18 -17.47
C ASP A 143 -4.28 2.88 -16.85
N ILE A 144 -5.11 2.19 -17.63
CA ILE A 144 -6.49 1.86 -17.27
C ILE A 144 -6.64 0.36 -17.05
N VAL A 145 -7.11 -0.02 -15.86
CA VAL A 145 -7.41 -1.41 -15.50
C VAL A 145 -8.93 -1.60 -15.43
N GLU A 146 -9.44 -2.44 -16.33
CA GLU A 146 -10.86 -2.78 -16.39
C GLU A 146 -11.16 -4.07 -15.60
N LEU A 147 -12.22 -4.04 -14.79
CA LEU A 147 -12.71 -5.18 -14.01
C LEU A 147 -14.09 -5.68 -14.48
N GLY A 148 -14.67 -5.03 -15.50
CA GLY A 148 -16.06 -5.21 -15.91
C GLY A 148 -16.98 -4.33 -15.07
N GLY A 149 -17.47 -3.23 -15.65
CA GLY A 149 -18.34 -2.27 -14.97
C GLY A 149 -17.66 -1.36 -13.94
N ARG A 150 -16.37 -1.61 -13.64
CA ARG A 150 -15.50 -0.84 -12.75
C ARG A 150 -14.14 -0.63 -13.42
N THR A 151 -13.69 0.62 -13.43
CA THR A 151 -12.51 1.08 -14.15
C THR A 151 -11.58 1.80 -13.18
N LEU A 152 -10.34 1.34 -13.10
CA LEU A 152 -9.29 1.92 -12.27
C LEU A 152 -8.26 2.63 -13.15
N GLN A 153 -7.76 3.76 -12.70
CA GLN A 153 -6.64 4.48 -13.30
C GLN A 153 -5.43 4.39 -12.38
N ILE A 154 -4.28 4.06 -12.96
CA ILE A 154 -2.99 4.07 -12.27
C ILE A 154 -2.48 5.50 -12.20
N LEU A 155 -2.08 5.94 -11.01
CA LEU A 155 -1.48 7.24 -10.78
C LEU A 155 -0.06 7.03 -10.24
N HIS A 156 0.96 7.30 -11.04
CA HIS A 156 2.34 7.29 -10.56
C HIS A 156 2.55 8.40 -9.54
N THR A 157 3.01 8.01 -8.36
CA THR A 157 3.20 8.85 -7.18
C THR A 157 4.54 8.51 -6.51
N PRO A 158 5.68 8.74 -7.20
CA PRO A 158 7.00 8.37 -6.71
C PRO A 158 7.38 9.14 -5.44
N GLY A 159 8.36 8.62 -4.71
CA GLY A 159 8.95 9.29 -3.55
C GLY A 159 9.08 8.37 -2.36
N HIS A 160 8.05 7.58 -2.05
CA HIS A 160 8.17 6.51 -1.05
C HIS A 160 9.04 5.38 -1.61
N SER A 161 8.80 5.06 -2.87
CA SER A 161 9.64 4.22 -3.72
C SER A 161 9.64 4.78 -5.16
N PRO A 162 10.55 4.31 -6.06
CA PRO A 162 10.67 4.83 -7.42
C PRO A 162 9.42 4.67 -8.28
N GLY A 163 8.67 3.59 -8.06
CA GLY A 163 7.44 3.27 -8.80
C GLY A 163 6.21 3.18 -7.92
N HIS A 164 6.20 3.83 -6.76
CA HIS A 164 5.00 3.93 -5.95
C HIS A 164 3.83 4.48 -6.79
N ILE A 165 2.66 3.85 -6.68
CA ILE A 165 1.42 4.27 -7.34
C ILE A 165 0.29 4.47 -6.33
N ALA A 166 -0.62 5.37 -6.66
CA ALA A 166 -1.98 5.38 -6.15
C ALA A 166 -2.92 4.78 -7.21
N VAL A 167 -4.03 4.20 -6.77
CA VAL A 167 -5.04 3.60 -7.65
C VAL A 167 -6.34 4.40 -7.51
N TYR A 168 -6.83 4.95 -8.62
CA TYR A 168 -8.05 5.76 -8.65
C TYR A 168 -9.20 5.01 -9.30
N ASP A 169 -10.28 4.78 -8.54
CA ASP A 169 -11.53 4.26 -9.08
C ASP A 169 -12.35 5.40 -9.68
N ILE A 170 -12.45 5.43 -11.02
CA ILE A 170 -13.03 6.55 -11.76
C ILE A 170 -14.52 6.73 -11.44
N LYS A 171 -15.26 5.62 -11.31
CA LYS A 171 -16.72 5.67 -11.14
C LYS A 171 -17.09 5.97 -9.69
N LYS A 172 -16.45 5.31 -8.73
CA LYS A 172 -16.68 5.55 -7.29
C LYS A 172 -16.04 6.84 -6.80
N LYS A 173 -15.03 7.33 -7.53
CA LYS A 173 -14.17 8.45 -7.15
C LYS A 173 -13.40 8.16 -5.86
N TYR A 174 -13.03 6.90 -5.64
CA TYR A 174 -12.22 6.48 -4.51
C TYR A 174 -10.76 6.48 -4.93
N ILE A 175 -9.87 6.87 -4.03
CA ILE A 175 -8.43 6.76 -4.28
C ILE A 175 -7.76 5.96 -3.16
N PHE A 176 -6.98 4.96 -3.56
CA PHE A 176 -6.15 4.15 -2.69
C PHE A 176 -4.71 4.62 -2.85
N THR A 177 -4.12 5.11 -1.76
CA THR A 177 -2.90 5.92 -1.81
C THR A 177 -1.65 5.19 -1.34
N GLY A 178 -1.77 3.92 -0.92
CA GLY A 178 -0.66 3.15 -0.38
C GLY A 178 0.09 3.92 0.70
N ASP A 179 1.40 3.98 0.56
CA ASP A 179 2.31 4.58 1.54
C ASP A 179 2.62 6.05 1.28
N LEU A 180 1.91 6.66 0.34
CA LEU A 180 1.99 8.10 0.14
C LEU A 180 1.24 8.88 1.23
N ILE A 181 0.03 8.42 1.59
CA ILE A 181 -0.88 9.11 2.52
C ILE A 181 -1.63 8.07 3.36
N TYR A 182 -1.30 7.97 4.63
CA TYR A 182 -2.00 7.14 5.61
C TYR A 182 -1.92 7.80 6.99
N LYS A 183 -2.69 7.32 7.97
CA LYS A 183 -2.65 7.88 9.33
C LYS A 183 -1.33 7.55 10.02
N GLY A 184 -0.85 8.42 10.90
CA GLY A 184 0.41 8.18 11.62
C GLY A 184 1.62 8.80 10.92
N ARG A 185 2.81 8.22 11.13
CA ARG A 185 4.06 8.76 10.59
C ARG A 185 4.30 8.24 9.17
N LEU A 186 4.39 9.16 8.22
CA LEU A 186 4.86 8.90 6.86
C LEU A 186 6.39 8.70 6.88
N TYR A 187 6.88 7.65 6.22
CA TYR A 187 8.31 7.35 6.12
C TYR A 187 8.85 7.71 4.74
N CYS A 188 9.76 8.69 4.70
CA CYS A 188 10.50 9.08 3.49
C CYS A 188 11.99 9.28 3.82
N ASN A 189 12.53 8.43 4.70
CA ASN A 189 13.87 8.53 5.28
C ASN A 189 14.81 7.37 4.92
N TYR A 190 14.39 6.47 4.04
CA TYR A 190 15.27 5.45 3.48
C TYR A 190 16.09 6.04 2.33
N GLU A 191 17.32 5.58 2.11
CA GLU A 191 18.14 6.06 0.97
C GLU A 191 17.45 5.84 -0.39
N SER A 192 16.50 4.90 -0.44
CA SER A 192 15.71 4.56 -1.61
C SER A 192 14.48 5.45 -1.84
N THR A 193 14.14 6.33 -0.90
CA THR A 193 13.05 7.32 -1.04
C THR A 193 13.58 8.59 -1.71
N GLU A 194 12.68 9.44 -2.20
CA GLU A 194 13.00 10.70 -2.86
C GLU A 194 12.10 11.83 -2.32
N PRO A 195 12.58 12.68 -1.39
CA PRO A 195 11.75 13.68 -0.70
C PRO A 195 11.03 14.68 -1.60
N ILE A 196 11.62 15.11 -2.72
CA ILE A 196 11.01 16.08 -3.63
C ILE A 196 9.89 15.39 -4.45
N GLY A 197 10.13 14.17 -4.89
CA GLY A 197 9.16 13.29 -5.53
C GLY A 197 7.96 13.04 -4.62
N PHE A 198 8.22 12.70 -3.36
CA PHE A 198 7.18 12.49 -2.35
C PHE A 198 6.29 13.73 -2.19
N TYR A 199 6.91 14.92 -2.10
CA TYR A 199 6.19 16.19 -2.08
C TYR A 199 5.32 16.41 -3.31
N ASN A 200 5.88 16.20 -4.51
CA ASN A 200 5.15 16.39 -5.77
C ASN A 200 3.98 15.40 -5.88
N SER A 201 4.14 14.18 -5.39
CA SER A 201 3.10 13.15 -5.36
C SER A 201 1.96 13.52 -4.41
N ILE A 202 2.26 14.01 -3.19
CA ILE A 202 1.24 14.56 -2.28
C ILE A 202 0.50 15.73 -2.95
N LYS A 203 1.23 16.64 -3.60
CA LYS A 203 0.65 17.78 -4.32
C LYS A 203 -0.27 17.33 -5.46
N LYS A 204 0.08 16.26 -6.20
CA LYS A 204 -0.76 15.64 -7.25
C LYS A 204 -2.08 15.16 -6.64
N ILE A 205 -2.04 14.38 -5.56
CA ILE A 205 -3.25 13.84 -4.92
C ILE A 205 -4.10 14.95 -4.27
N HIS A 206 -3.47 15.94 -3.62
CA HIS A 206 -4.16 17.12 -3.09
C HIS A 206 -4.91 17.90 -4.19
N GLY A 207 -4.30 18.04 -5.37
CA GLY A 207 -4.93 18.66 -6.54
C GLY A 207 -6.22 17.97 -7.01
N MET A 208 -6.34 16.66 -6.79
CA MET A 208 -7.51 15.84 -7.16
C MET A 208 -8.65 15.89 -6.13
N LYS A 209 -8.51 16.64 -5.03
CA LYS A 209 -9.47 16.67 -3.91
C LYS A 209 -10.92 16.94 -4.33
N ARG A 210 -11.16 17.68 -5.42
CA ARG A 210 -12.50 17.98 -5.94
C ARG A 210 -13.10 16.85 -6.78
N GLU A 211 -12.27 15.91 -7.22
CA GLU A 211 -12.64 14.79 -8.08
C GLU A 211 -12.85 13.50 -7.29
N VAL A 212 -12.30 13.43 -6.07
CA VAL A 212 -12.34 12.29 -5.16
C VAL A 212 -13.48 12.46 -4.15
N THR A 213 -14.12 11.35 -3.76
CA THR A 213 -15.16 11.30 -2.72
C THR A 213 -14.65 10.65 -1.42
N LYS A 214 -13.69 9.73 -1.52
CA LYS A 214 -13.04 9.06 -0.37
C LYS A 214 -11.57 8.77 -0.65
N ILE A 215 -10.75 8.82 0.40
CA ILE A 215 -9.31 8.57 0.34
C ILE A 215 -9.00 7.41 1.28
N PHE A 216 -8.21 6.46 0.80
CA PHE A 216 -7.85 5.25 1.50
C PHE A 216 -6.33 5.09 1.60
N GLY A 217 -5.80 4.86 2.80
CA GLY A 217 -4.35 4.78 3.08
C GLY A 217 -3.85 3.36 3.36
N GLY A 218 -2.57 3.10 3.09
CA GLY A 218 -1.96 1.77 3.23
C GLY A 218 -1.90 1.20 4.64
N HIS A 219 -2.09 2.01 5.68
CA HIS A 219 -1.85 1.63 7.08
C HIS A 219 -2.88 2.24 8.04
N TYR A 220 -3.08 1.61 9.19
CA TYR A 220 -3.98 2.02 10.26
C TYR A 220 -5.42 2.22 9.79
N ASN A 221 -6.12 3.25 10.29
CA ASN A 221 -7.47 3.56 9.85
C ASN A 221 -7.51 3.80 8.34
N SER A 222 -8.28 2.97 7.65
CA SER A 222 -8.29 2.90 6.20
C SER A 222 -8.82 4.17 5.53
N GLU A 223 -9.90 4.79 6.02
CA GLU A 223 -10.50 5.99 5.41
C GLU A 223 -9.94 7.28 6.03
N LEU A 224 -9.42 8.18 5.17
CA LEU A 224 -8.83 9.45 5.57
C LEU A 224 -9.79 10.62 5.31
N SER A 225 -9.79 11.59 6.22
CA SER A 225 -10.54 12.82 6.02
C SER A 225 -9.84 13.76 5.04
N PHE A 226 -10.64 14.54 4.30
CA PHE A 226 -10.12 15.61 3.46
C PHE A 226 -9.38 16.71 4.23
N SER A 227 -9.70 16.90 5.51
CA SER A 227 -8.95 17.83 6.38
C SER A 227 -7.55 17.29 6.67
N TYR A 228 -7.40 15.97 6.85
CA TYR A 228 -6.09 15.37 7.07
C TYR A 228 -5.20 15.45 5.82
N LEU A 229 -5.80 15.33 4.62
CA LEU A 229 -5.09 15.61 3.37
C LEU A 229 -4.58 17.06 3.31
N ASP A 230 -5.38 18.04 3.78
CA ASP A 230 -4.94 19.44 3.87
C ASP A 230 -3.79 19.59 4.86
N ASP A 231 -3.89 18.97 6.05
CA ASP A 231 -2.83 19.01 7.08
C ASP A 231 -1.50 18.49 6.53
N ILE A 232 -1.53 17.37 5.79
CA ILE A 232 -0.33 16.80 5.13
C ILE A 232 0.21 17.77 4.07
N MET A 233 -0.63 18.36 3.24
CA MET A 233 -0.19 19.30 2.22
C MET A 233 0.41 20.58 2.83
N GLU A 234 -0.18 21.11 3.90
CA GLU A 234 0.35 22.26 4.65
C GLU A 234 1.70 21.93 5.32
N LEU A 235 1.81 20.76 5.95
CA LEU A 235 3.06 20.23 6.49
C LEU A 235 4.14 20.23 5.41
N MET A 236 3.87 19.56 4.30
CA MET A 236 4.81 19.38 3.21
C MET A 236 5.24 20.69 2.55
N LYS A 237 4.29 21.61 2.35
CA LYS A 237 4.60 22.95 1.85
C LYS A 237 5.52 23.70 2.81
N ARG A 238 5.26 23.64 4.12
CA ARG A 238 6.12 24.29 5.11
C ARG A 238 7.52 23.68 5.14
N VAL A 239 7.66 22.36 5.01
CA VAL A 239 8.97 21.71 4.91
C VAL A 239 9.70 22.17 3.65
N HIS A 240 8.99 22.22 2.51
CA HIS A 240 9.53 22.73 1.25
C HIS A 240 10.02 24.18 1.36
N ASP A 241 9.20 25.09 1.87
CA ASP A 241 9.50 26.52 1.99
C ASP A 241 10.71 26.78 2.92
N ASN A 242 11.00 25.86 3.85
CA ASN A 242 12.16 25.91 4.73
C ASN A 242 13.36 25.08 4.22
N ASN A 243 13.34 24.64 2.95
CA ASN A 243 14.38 23.81 2.34
C ASN A 243 14.64 22.47 3.06
N GLY A 244 13.61 21.87 3.67
CA GLY A 244 13.71 20.64 4.46
C GLY A 244 13.47 19.34 3.68
N LEU A 245 13.27 19.38 2.36
CA LEU A 245 13.03 18.18 1.53
C LEU A 245 14.35 17.49 1.16
N TYR A 246 15.05 16.95 2.16
CA TYR A 246 16.25 16.14 1.98
C TYR A 246 16.35 15.13 3.14
N HIS A 247 17.01 14.00 2.87
CA HIS A 247 17.19 12.95 3.88
C HIS A 247 17.96 13.44 5.10
N GLY A 248 17.47 13.10 6.30
CA GLY A 248 18.08 13.52 7.56
C GLY A 248 17.66 14.91 8.05
N SER A 249 16.68 15.55 7.40
CA SER A 249 16.09 16.79 7.92
C SER A 249 15.21 16.55 9.16
N GLY A 250 14.93 15.28 9.48
CA GLY A 250 14.33 14.86 10.74
C GLY A 250 12.81 14.73 10.66
N ILE A 251 12.17 14.79 11.83
CA ILE A 251 10.71 14.64 11.96
C ILE A 251 10.04 16.00 11.86
N HIS A 252 9.06 16.11 10.96
CA HIS A 252 8.22 17.29 10.77
C HIS A 252 6.78 16.98 11.14
N LYS A 253 6.11 17.90 11.85
CA LYS A 253 4.74 17.69 12.36
C LYS A 253 3.82 18.88 12.13
N HIS A 254 2.57 18.63 11.77
CA HIS A 254 1.52 19.65 11.70
C HIS A 254 0.17 19.00 12.04
N ASN A 255 -0.50 19.47 13.08
CA ASN A 255 -1.69 18.81 13.63
C ASN A 255 -1.40 17.32 13.88
N GLU A 256 -2.20 16.42 13.29
CA GLU A 256 -2.00 14.96 13.36
C GLU A 256 -1.04 14.42 12.29
N ALA A 257 -0.62 15.25 11.32
CA ALA A 257 0.28 14.83 10.24
C ALA A 257 1.73 14.81 10.73
N GLU A 258 2.44 13.74 10.41
CA GLU A 258 3.83 13.54 10.78
C GLU A 258 4.59 12.86 9.65
N ILE A 259 5.77 13.36 9.31
CA ILE A 259 6.66 12.76 8.31
C ILE A 259 8.10 12.82 8.79
N ILE A 260 8.89 11.80 8.42
CA ILE A 260 10.34 11.79 8.60
C ILE A 260 11.04 11.76 7.23
N PHE A 261 12.02 12.64 7.07
CA PHE A 261 12.98 12.63 5.96
C PHE A 261 14.38 12.34 6.49
#